data_AF-A0A2D7Q4X0-F1
#
_entry.id   AF-A0A2D7Q4X0-F1
#
_cell.length_a   1.000
_cell.length_b   1.000
_cell.length_c   1.000
_cell.angle_alpha   90.00
_cell.angle_beta   90.00
_cell.angle_gamma   90.00
#
_symmetry.space_group_name_H-M   'P 1'
#
loop_
_entity.id
_entity.type
_entity.pdbx_description
1 polymer ?
#
loop_
_entity_poly.entity_id
_entity_poly.type
_entity_poly.pdbx_seq_one_letter_code
_entity_poly.pdbx_strand_id
1 'polypeptide(L)'
;MNKDTTLRLDKTLGVIEKIVPESTDIEKKVGDARDGHPKNPDFNAEDIDNDYKYQRENLYNLIERGQDAIDGILELAKESEHPRTYEVALNGIKQVAEVTEKLADLQEKMRKLKEVPDHAPRTVNNALYVGSTAELQKMLKEKK
;
A
#
# COMPACT_ATOMS: atom_id res chain seq x y z
N MET A 1 -49.59 18.29 -0.41
CA MET A 1 -49.00 17.34 -1.39
C MET A 1 -49.03 15.96 -0.75
N ASN A 2 -49.78 15.02 -1.30
CA ASN A 2 -49.95 13.70 -0.70
C ASN A 2 -48.76 12.81 -1.10
N LYS A 3 -48.31 11.90 -0.22
CA LYS A 3 -47.13 11.04 -0.47
C LYS A 3 -47.24 10.24 -1.78
N ASP A 4 -48.46 9.93 -2.20
CA ASP A 4 -48.75 9.25 -3.47
C ASP A 4 -48.42 10.06 -4.73
N THR A 5 -48.48 11.40 -4.66
CA THR A 5 -48.12 12.25 -5.81
C THR A 5 -46.61 12.32 -6.00
N THR A 6 -45.84 12.30 -4.91
CA THR A 6 -44.38 12.29 -4.95
C THR A 6 -43.87 10.97 -5.54
N LEU A 7 -44.42 9.84 -5.09
CA LEU A 7 -44.06 8.51 -5.58
C LEU A 7 -44.29 8.31 -7.10
N ARG A 8 -45.33 8.97 -7.64
CA ARG A 8 -45.62 8.97 -9.08
C ARG A 8 -44.64 9.82 -9.87
N LEU A 9 -44.27 10.98 -9.34
CA LEU A 9 -43.26 11.86 -9.95
C LEU A 9 -41.88 11.19 -9.96
N ASP A 10 -41.50 10.56 -8.86
CA ASP A 10 -40.23 9.82 -8.71
C ASP A 10 -40.12 8.66 -9.70
N LYS A 11 -41.25 8.02 -10.05
CA LYS A 11 -41.33 6.96 -11.06
C LYS A 11 -41.27 7.49 -12.50
N THR A 12 -41.81 8.69 -12.77
CA THR A 12 -41.79 9.29 -14.12
C THR A 12 -40.48 9.98 -14.48
N LEU A 13 -39.68 10.38 -13.49
CA LEU A 13 -38.43 11.13 -13.70
C LEU A 13 -37.19 10.24 -13.85
N GLY A 14 -37.32 8.92 -13.92
CA GLY A 14 -36.20 8.00 -14.16
C GLY A 14 -35.16 7.94 -13.04
N VAL A 15 -35.44 8.53 -11.87
CA VAL A 15 -34.50 8.63 -10.74
C VAL A 15 -34.32 7.29 -10.00
N ILE A 16 -35.09 6.26 -10.36
CA ILE A 16 -34.97 4.92 -9.78
C ILE A 16 -35.01 3.84 -10.88
N GLU A 17 -34.16 3.96 -11.89
CA GLU A 17 -33.52 2.73 -12.37
C GLU A 17 -32.59 2.28 -11.26
N LYS A 18 -32.98 1.21 -10.56
CA LYS A 18 -32.04 0.38 -9.82
C LYS A 18 -30.96 -0.05 -10.81
N ILE A 19 -29.89 0.73 -10.87
CA ILE A 19 -28.56 0.18 -11.12
C ILE A 19 -28.37 -0.76 -9.94
N VAL A 20 -28.74 -2.02 -10.15
CA VAL A 20 -28.27 -3.12 -9.31
C VAL A 20 -26.77 -3.05 -9.51
N PRO A 21 -25.96 -2.64 -8.51
CA PRO A 21 -24.55 -2.96 -8.60
C PRO A 21 -24.54 -4.47 -8.72
N GLU A 22 -24.03 -4.98 -9.84
CA GLU A 22 -23.60 -6.36 -9.93
C GLU A 22 -22.66 -6.55 -8.75
N SER A 23 -23.20 -7.16 -7.70
CA SER A 23 -22.44 -7.52 -6.53
C SER A 23 -21.44 -8.52 -7.04
N THR A 24 -20.23 -8.06 -7.34
CA THR A 24 -19.08 -8.92 -7.22
C THR A 24 -19.14 -9.41 -5.78
N ASP A 25 -19.61 -10.64 -5.60
CA ASP A 25 -19.53 -11.38 -4.36
C ASP A 25 -18.04 -11.57 -4.05
N ILE A 26 -17.42 -10.49 -3.55
CA ILE A 26 -16.23 -10.62 -2.75
C ILE A 26 -16.76 -11.24 -1.47
N GLU A 27 -16.64 -12.56 -1.36
CA GLU A 27 -16.79 -13.27 -0.11
C GLU A 27 -15.97 -12.51 0.94
N LYS A 28 -16.66 -11.70 1.73
CA LYS A 28 -16.12 -11.15 2.95
C LYS A 28 -16.02 -12.37 3.87
N LYS A 29 -14.92 -13.11 3.79
CA LYS A 29 -14.50 -14.01 4.86
C LYS A 29 -14.30 -13.13 6.09
N VAL A 30 -15.40 -12.92 6.81
CA VAL A 30 -15.39 -12.58 8.22
C VAL A 30 -14.77 -13.80 8.88
N GLY A 31 -13.44 -13.78 8.98
CA GLY A 31 -12.72 -14.73 9.82
C GLY A 31 -13.25 -14.55 11.23
N ASP A 32 -13.93 -15.59 11.71
CA ASP A 32 -14.35 -15.71 13.10
C ASP A 32 -13.11 -15.51 13.98
N ALA A 33 -13.25 -14.74 15.06
CA ALA A 33 -12.15 -14.44 15.98
C ALA A 33 -11.78 -15.65 16.86
N ARG A 34 -12.00 -16.88 16.36
CA ARG A 34 -11.92 -18.15 17.09
C ARG A 34 -11.15 -19.23 16.35
N ASP A 35 -10.42 -18.86 15.33
CA ASP A 35 -9.62 -19.78 14.55
C ASP A 35 -8.17 -19.55 14.99
N GLY A 36 -7.73 -20.34 15.97
CA GLY A 36 -6.34 -20.43 16.40
C GLY A 36 -5.45 -21.02 15.31
N HIS A 37 -5.50 -20.47 14.09
CA HIS A 37 -4.48 -20.72 13.09
C HIS A 37 -3.20 -20.02 13.55
N PRO A 38 -2.07 -20.73 13.60
CA PRO A 38 -0.80 -20.07 13.82
C PRO A 38 -0.63 -19.05 12.70
N LYS A 39 -0.55 -17.76 13.04
CA LYS A 39 0.07 -16.78 12.16
C LYS A 39 1.51 -17.24 11.99
N ASN A 40 1.77 -18.07 10.99
CA ASN A 40 3.12 -18.38 10.59
C ASN A 40 3.75 -17.05 10.19
N PRO A 41 4.85 -16.62 10.84
CA PRO A 41 5.50 -15.35 10.52
C PRO A 41 6.44 -15.49 9.32
N ASP A 42 6.30 -16.56 8.54
CA ASP A 42 7.05 -16.76 7.30
C ASP A 42 6.34 -16.00 6.17
N PHE A 43 6.53 -14.68 6.14
CA PHE A 43 6.33 -13.92 4.90
C PHE A 43 7.32 -14.48 3.88
N ASN A 44 6.84 -15.28 2.94
CA ASN A 44 7.71 -15.78 1.88
C ASN A 44 8.13 -14.61 1.00
N ALA A 45 9.37 -14.62 0.51
CA ALA A 45 9.86 -13.59 -0.40
C ALA A 45 8.97 -13.43 -1.65
N GLU A 46 8.32 -14.51 -2.08
CA GLU A 46 7.34 -14.52 -3.17
C GLU A 46 6.07 -13.71 -2.83
N ASP A 47 5.60 -13.76 -1.59
CA ASP A 47 4.42 -13.00 -1.14
C ASP A 47 4.72 -11.49 -1.17
N ILE A 48 5.94 -11.09 -0.75
CA ILE A 48 6.38 -9.69 -0.75
C ILE A 48 6.47 -9.13 -2.18
N ASP A 49 7.03 -9.90 -3.11
CA ASP A 49 7.14 -9.46 -4.51
C ASP A 49 5.77 -9.39 -5.20
N ASN A 50 4.86 -10.32 -4.88
CA ASN A 50 3.48 -10.30 -5.37
C ASN A 50 2.70 -9.10 -4.83
N ASP A 51 2.75 -8.85 -3.52
CA ASP A 51 2.11 -7.69 -2.88
C ASP A 51 2.65 -6.37 -3.45
N TYR A 52 3.96 -6.28 -3.67
CA TYR A 52 4.56 -5.11 -4.30
C TYR A 52 4.03 -4.88 -5.72
N LYS A 53 3.98 -5.93 -6.55
CA LYS A 53 3.48 -5.83 -7.91
C LYS A 53 2.02 -5.38 -7.92
N TYR A 54 1.18 -5.98 -7.07
CA TYR A 54 -0.23 -5.63 -6.95
C TYR A 54 -0.42 -4.17 -6.51
N GLN A 55 0.30 -3.73 -5.48
CA GLN A 55 0.24 -2.35 -5.00
C GLN A 55 0.70 -1.35 -6.07
N ARG A 56 1.78 -1.67 -6.78
CA ARG A 56 2.31 -0.81 -7.86
C ARG A 56 1.31 -0.67 -9.02
N GLU A 57 0.70 -1.77 -9.45
CA GLU A 57 -0.32 -1.76 -10.49
C GLU A 57 -1.55 -0.97 -10.06
N ASN A 58 -2.03 -1.18 -8.83
CA ASN A 58 -3.16 -0.43 -8.28
C ASN A 58 -2.88 1.09 -8.21
N LEU A 59 -1.67 1.49 -7.81
CA LEU A 59 -1.29 2.90 -7.78
C LEU A 59 -1.24 3.51 -9.19
N TYR A 60 -0.74 2.79 -10.19
CA TYR A 60 -0.77 3.27 -11.58
C TYR A 60 -2.21 3.45 -12.08
N ASN A 61 -3.07 2.45 -11.85
CA ASN A 61 -4.48 2.52 -12.24
C ASN A 61 -5.19 3.71 -11.56
N LEU A 62 -4.84 4.03 -10.32
CA LEU A 62 -5.41 5.17 -9.60
C LEU A 62 -4.90 6.51 -10.16
N ILE A 63 -3.63 6.59 -10.56
CA ILE A 63 -3.05 7.79 -11.19
C ILE A 63 -3.70 8.04 -12.54
N GLU A 64 -3.81 7.01 -13.39
CA GLU A 64 -4.42 7.12 -14.72
C GLU A 64 -5.88 7.58 -14.63
N ARG A 65 -6.70 6.87 -13.83
CA ARG A 65 -8.10 7.28 -13.60
C ARG A 65 -8.22 8.64 -12.94
N GLY A 66 -7.28 9.01 -12.09
CA GLY A 66 -7.22 10.32 -11.45
C GLY A 66 -6.93 11.43 -12.46
N GLN A 67 -6.03 11.20 -13.42
CA GLN A 67 -5.74 12.13 -14.51
C GLN A 67 -6.94 12.30 -15.43
N ASP A 68 -7.58 11.21 -15.86
CA ASP A 68 -8.80 11.26 -16.68
C ASP A 68 -9.92 12.04 -15.98
N ALA A 69 -10.10 11.81 -14.67
CA ALA A 69 -11.09 12.54 -13.88
C ALA A 69 -10.76 14.04 -13.78
N ILE A 70 -9.48 14.40 -13.60
CA ILE A 70 -9.05 15.80 -13.58
C ILE A 70 -9.32 16.46 -14.94
N ASP A 71 -9.02 15.79 -16.05
CA ASP A 71 -9.25 16.31 -17.39
C ASP A 71 -10.75 16.56 -17.64
N GLY A 72 -11.61 15.62 -17.23
CA GLY A 72 -13.07 15.80 -17.30
C GLY A 72 -13.58 16.95 -16.42
N ILE A 73 -13.00 17.14 -15.22
CA ILE A 73 -13.34 18.28 -14.35
C ILE A 73 -12.85 19.59 -14.98
N LEU A 74 -11.70 19.61 -15.64
CA LEU A 74 -11.17 20.79 -16.34
C LEU A 74 -12.02 21.15 -17.56
N GLU A 75 -12.52 20.17 -18.30
CA GLU A 75 -13.48 20.39 -19.38
C GLU A 75 -14.78 21.00 -18.85
N LEU A 76 -15.35 20.42 -17.78
CA LEU A 76 -16.51 21.00 -17.10
C LEU A 76 -16.23 22.41 -16.54
N ALA A 77 -15.02 22.68 -16.06
CA ALA A 77 -14.63 24.00 -15.55
C ALA A 77 -14.56 25.04 -16.68
N LYS A 78 -14.14 24.64 -17.88
CA LYS A 78 -14.14 25.50 -19.07
C LYS A 78 -15.57 25.77 -19.55
N GLU A 79 -16.46 24.78 -19.52
CA GLU A 79 -17.85 24.94 -19.93
C GLU A 79 -18.68 25.74 -18.93
N SER A 80 -18.48 25.51 -17.62
CA SER A 80 -19.28 26.14 -16.56
C SER A 80 -18.83 27.54 -16.17
N GLU A 81 -17.60 27.94 -16.57
CA GLU A 81 -16.92 29.18 -16.17
C GLU A 81 -16.96 29.46 -14.65
N HIS A 82 -17.18 28.42 -13.83
CA HIS A 82 -17.40 28.58 -12.40
C HIS A 82 -16.07 28.41 -11.63
N PRO A 83 -15.61 29.40 -10.84
CA PRO A 83 -14.31 29.37 -10.18
C PRO A 83 -14.16 28.19 -9.22
N ARG A 84 -15.26 27.74 -8.61
CA ARG A 84 -15.26 26.56 -7.73
C ARG A 84 -14.84 25.26 -8.43
N THR A 85 -15.13 25.09 -9.71
CA THR A 85 -14.80 23.87 -10.45
C THR A 85 -13.28 23.73 -10.61
N TYR A 86 -12.58 24.86 -10.82
CA TYR A 86 -11.12 24.89 -10.85
C TYR A 86 -10.49 24.54 -9.49
N GLU A 87 -11.09 24.98 -8.37
CA GLU A 87 -10.60 24.59 -7.04
C GLU A 87 -10.71 23.09 -6.80
N VAL A 88 -11.80 22.46 -7.26
CA VAL A 88 -11.97 21.01 -7.18
C VAL A 88 -10.94 20.30 -8.06
N ALA A 89 -10.68 20.80 -9.29
CA ALA A 89 -9.63 20.28 -10.15
C ALA A 89 -8.25 20.35 -9.49
N LEU A 90 -7.91 21.50 -8.87
CA LEU A 90 -6.65 21.70 -8.15
C LEU A 90 -6.52 20.74 -6.95
N ASN A 91 -7.62 20.52 -6.22
CA ASN A 91 -7.64 19.54 -5.13
C ASN A 91 -7.46 18.09 -5.66
N GLY A 92 -8.04 17.77 -6.81
CA GLY A 92 -7.83 16.48 -7.49
C GLY A 92 -6.38 16.28 -7.89
N ILE A 93 -5.74 17.29 -8.50
CA ILE A 93 -4.32 17.27 -8.87
C ILE A 93 -3.45 17.02 -7.64
N LYS A 94 -3.74 17.69 -6.51
CA LYS A 94 -3.03 17.45 -5.25
C LYS A 94 -3.16 16.00 -4.79
N GLN A 95 -4.36 15.42 -4.85
CA GLN A 95 -4.56 14.01 -4.48
C GLN A 95 -3.79 13.06 -5.40
N VAL A 96 -3.78 13.31 -6.72
CA VAL A 96 -2.97 12.52 -7.66
C VAL A 96 -1.48 12.65 -7.35
N ALA A 97 -1.00 13.85 -7.00
CA ALA A 97 0.39 14.06 -6.58
C ALA A 97 0.73 13.24 -5.32
N GLU A 98 -0.14 13.23 -4.31
CA GLU A 98 0.04 12.40 -3.09
C GLU A 98 0.05 10.90 -3.41
N VAL A 99 -0.74 10.44 -4.39
CA VAL A 99 -0.71 9.04 -4.86
C VAL A 99 0.60 8.74 -5.60
N THR A 100 1.12 9.68 -6.39
CA THR A 100 2.44 9.51 -7.05
C THR A 100 3.59 9.47 -6.04
N GLU A 101 3.51 10.26 -4.96
CA GLU A 101 4.49 10.21 -3.87
C GLU A 101 4.47 8.85 -3.17
N LYS A 102 3.28 8.30 -2.88
CA LYS A 102 3.14 6.94 -2.34
C LYS A 102 3.75 5.87 -3.24
N LEU A 103 3.74 6.06 -4.55
CA LEU A 103 4.40 5.16 -5.50
C LEU A 103 5.93 5.25 -5.38
N ALA A 104 6.48 6.45 -5.20
CA ALA A 104 7.90 6.64 -4.94
C ALA A 104 8.32 6.02 -3.59
N ASP A 105 7.55 6.24 -2.54
CA ASP A 105 7.77 5.65 -1.22
C ASP A 105 7.75 4.12 -1.27
N LEU A 106 6.84 3.54 -2.06
CA LEU A 106 6.75 2.09 -2.25
C LEU A 106 8.04 1.54 -2.88
N GLN A 107 8.61 2.24 -3.87
CA GLN A 107 9.88 1.86 -4.46
C GLN A 107 11.03 1.93 -3.45
N GLU A 108 11.09 3.00 -2.64
CA GLU A 108 12.13 3.13 -1.61
C GLU A 108 12.03 2.03 -0.55
N LYS A 109 10.82 1.70 -0.10
CA LYS A 109 10.58 0.62 0.86
C LYS A 109 11.02 -0.73 0.31
N MET A 110 10.70 -1.04 -0.95
CA MET A 110 11.16 -2.29 -1.57
C MET A 110 12.67 -2.36 -1.71
N ARG A 111 13.32 -1.24 -2.06
CA ARG A 111 14.77 -1.18 -2.12
C ARG A 111 15.38 -1.45 -0.75
N LYS A 112 14.88 -0.81 0.32
CA LYS A 112 15.32 -1.05 1.70
C LYS A 112 15.08 -2.48 2.17
N LEU A 113 13.98 -3.12 1.76
CA LEU A 113 13.68 -4.51 2.09
C LEU A 113 14.61 -5.50 1.36
N LYS A 114 15.07 -5.16 0.15
CA LYS A 114 15.99 -6.00 -0.65
C LYS A 114 17.47 -5.71 -0.38
N GLU A 115 17.80 -4.56 0.21
CA GLU A 115 19.14 -4.24 0.67
C GLU A 115 19.53 -5.17 1.83
N VAL A 116 20.35 -6.18 1.54
CA VAL A 116 20.99 -6.99 2.58
C VAL A 116 21.93 -6.07 3.37
N PRO A 117 21.86 -6.04 4.72
CA PRO A 117 22.73 -5.19 5.51
C PRO A 117 24.19 -5.61 5.31
N ASP A 118 24.95 -4.86 4.51
CA ASP A 118 26.38 -5.11 4.24
C ASP A 118 27.27 -4.61 5.40
N HIS A 119 26.73 -4.65 6.63
CA HIS A 119 27.34 -4.15 7.84
C HIS A 119 27.49 -5.28 8.88
N ALA A 120 27.96 -6.44 8.43
CA ALA A 120 28.65 -7.34 9.34
C ALA A 120 30.00 -6.69 9.71
N PRO A 121 30.39 -6.62 10.99
CA PRO A 121 31.70 -6.09 11.38
C PRO A 121 32.79 -6.92 10.69
N ARG A 122 33.53 -6.31 9.76
CA ARG A 122 34.63 -6.93 8.99
C ARG A 122 35.82 -7.38 9.83
N THR A 123 35.78 -7.18 11.14
CA THR A 123 36.85 -7.53 12.06
C THR A 123 36.41 -8.67 12.97
N VAL A 124 36.60 -9.90 12.51
CA VAL A 124 36.75 -11.04 13.41
C VAL A 124 38.09 -10.88 14.13
N ASN A 125 38.08 -10.33 15.35
CA ASN A 125 39.23 -10.39 16.25
C ASN A 125 39.41 -11.85 16.70
N ASN A 126 40.02 -12.65 15.82
CA ASN A 126 40.36 -14.02 16.12
C ASN A 126 41.52 -13.98 17.13
N ALA A 127 41.22 -14.21 18.41
CA ALA A 127 42.23 -14.35 19.45
C ALA A 127 42.96 -15.70 19.30
N LEU A 128 43.54 -15.95 18.12
CA LEU A 128 44.42 -17.06 17.85
C LEU A 128 45.68 -16.86 18.69
N TYR A 129 45.79 -17.62 19.77
CA TYR A 129 47.01 -17.70 20.55
C TYR A 129 48.05 -18.49 19.76
N VAL A 130 49.02 -17.79 19.17
CA VAL A 130 50.17 -18.39 18.49
C VAL A 130 51.26 -18.68 19.53
N GLY A 131 51.17 -19.85 20.17
CA GLY A 131 52.12 -20.31 21.19
C GLY A 131 51.98 -21.80 21.50
N SER A 132 52.80 -22.34 22.40
CA SER A 132 52.71 -23.77 22.78
C SER A 132 51.48 -24.02 23.65
N THR A 133 50.87 -25.20 23.52
CA THR A 133 49.74 -25.62 24.37
C THR A 133 50.08 -25.57 25.86
N ALA A 134 51.37 -25.72 26.22
CA ALA A 134 51.87 -25.58 27.57
C ALA A 134 51.76 -24.15 28.12
N GLU A 135 52.00 -23.12 27.29
CA GLU A 135 51.93 -21.72 27.68
C GLU A 135 50.48 -21.26 27.84
N LEU A 136 49.58 -21.76 26.97
CA LEU A 136 48.14 -21.54 27.09
C LEU A 136 47.60 -22.13 28.40
N GLN A 137 48.02 -23.35 28.75
CA GLN A 137 47.63 -23.97 30.02
C GLN A 137 48.15 -23.21 31.25
N LYS A 138 49.34 -22.60 31.16
CA LYS A 138 49.90 -21.78 32.24
C LYS A 138 49.09 -20.49 32.43
N MET A 139 48.77 -19.77 31.36
CA MET A 139 47.90 -18.59 31.41
C MET A 139 46.51 -18.87 31.99
N LEU A 140 45.91 -20.04 31.68
CA LEU A 140 44.61 -20.43 32.22
C LEU A 140 44.66 -20.76 33.72
N LYS A 141 45.78 -21.28 34.21
CA LYS A 141 45.99 -21.61 35.63
C LYS A 141 46.31 -20.37 36.48
N GLU A 142 46.98 -19.37 35.90
CA GLU A 142 47.30 -18.10 36.58
C GLU A 142 46.09 -17.17 36.72
N LYS A 143 45.04 -17.34 35.90
CA LYS A 143 43.79 -16.57 35.97
C LYS A 143 42.72 -17.19 36.89
N LYS A 144 43.05 -18.26 37.61
CA LYS A 144 42.13 -18.96 38.50
C LYS A 144 42.46 -18.69 39.96
#